data_AF-A0A173MRW9-F1
#
_entry.id   AF-A0A173MRW9-F1
#
_cell.length_a   1.000
_cell.length_b   1.000
_cell.length_c   1.000
_cell.angle_alpha   90.00
_cell.angle_beta   90.00
_cell.angle_gamma   90.00
#
_symmetry.space_group_name_H-M   'P 1'
#
loop_
_entity.id
_entity.type
_entity.pdbx_description
1 polymer ?
#
loop_
_entity_poly.entity_id
_entity_poly.type
_entity_poly.pdbx_seq_one_letter_code
_entity_poly.pdbx_strand_id
1 'polypeptide(L)'
;MKKILLLAGVVLSLLSFRVSGDADSIINALKDGNAEQLSQYFDNILDVKLPEKDEIKNVGKNQAGITLKSFFADNKVKGFELSSQREMGGTMYITGKLQAAAKSYNITLMMKSKADKMAIITVRIN
;
A
#
# COMPACT_ATOMS: atom_id res chain seq x y z
N MET A 1 -29.41 41.79 2.04
CA MET A 1 -29.83 40.41 1.72
C MET A 1 -28.95 39.70 0.67
N LYS A 2 -28.21 40.39 -0.22
CA LYS A 2 -27.32 39.75 -1.21
C LYS A 2 -26.00 39.18 -0.65
N LYS A 3 -25.52 39.69 0.50
CA LYS A 3 -24.26 39.26 1.14
C LYS A 3 -24.37 37.92 1.89
N ILE A 4 -25.57 37.53 2.30
CA ILE A 4 -25.83 36.25 3.01
C ILE A 4 -25.86 35.09 2.00
N LEU A 5 -26.36 35.32 0.79
CA LEU A 5 -26.29 34.34 -0.31
C LEU A 5 -24.85 34.08 -0.80
N LEU A 6 -23.96 35.07 -0.70
CA LEU A 6 -22.54 34.89 -1.04
C LEU A 6 -21.77 34.07 0.02
N LEU A 7 -22.18 34.13 1.29
CA LEU A 7 -21.56 33.32 2.35
C LEU A 7 -22.00 31.84 2.31
N ALA A 8 -23.20 31.56 1.79
CA ALA A 8 -23.70 30.19 1.63
C ALA A 8 -22.99 29.42 0.48
N GLY A 9 -22.41 30.12 -0.49
CA GLY A 9 -21.72 29.49 -1.63
C GLY A 9 -20.30 28.99 -1.33
N VAL A 10 -19.62 29.53 -0.31
CA VAL A 10 -18.21 29.21 -0.01
C VAL A 10 -18.05 28.00 0.91
N VAL A 11 -19.09 27.64 1.68
CA VAL A 11 -19.03 26.51 2.63
C VAL A 11 -19.20 25.15 1.91
N LEU A 12 -19.83 25.13 0.73
CA LEU A 12 -20.11 23.87 0.01
C LEU A 12 -18.92 23.33 -0.80
N SER A 13 -17.86 24.11 -1.00
CA SER A 13 -16.68 23.69 -1.78
C SER A 13 -15.61 22.94 -0.98
N LEU A 14 -15.79 22.75 0.34
CA LEU A 14 -14.77 22.13 1.21
C LEU A 14 -14.95 20.61 1.43
N LEU A 15 -15.91 19.97 0.77
CA LEU A 15 -16.19 18.54 0.97
C LEU A 15 -15.71 17.62 -0.15
N SER A 16 -14.88 18.11 -1.08
CA SER A 16 -14.21 17.25 -2.06
C SER A 16 -12.97 16.56 -1.47
N PHE A 17 -13.08 15.96 -0.28
CA PHE A 17 -12.13 14.94 0.14
C PHE A 17 -12.42 13.70 -0.71
N ARG A 18 -11.58 13.45 -1.70
CA ARG A 18 -11.57 12.15 -2.36
C ARG A 18 -11.15 11.12 -1.31
N VAL A 19 -12.08 10.28 -0.86
CA VAL A 19 -11.72 9.03 -0.19
C VAL A 19 -10.98 8.22 -1.25
N SER A 20 -9.65 8.30 -1.24
CA SER A 20 -8.81 7.46 -2.08
C SER A 20 -9.08 6.01 -1.73
N GLY A 21 -9.30 5.16 -2.72
CA GLY A 21 -9.52 3.74 -2.49
C GLY A 21 -8.32 3.11 -1.77
N ASP A 22 -8.53 1.99 -1.10
CA ASP A 22 -7.45 1.29 -0.38
C ASP A 22 -6.24 1.02 -1.28
N ALA A 23 -6.47 0.68 -2.56
CA ALA A 23 -5.41 0.47 -3.54
C ALA A 23 -4.55 1.72 -3.78
N ASP A 24 -5.17 2.89 -3.93
CA ASP A 24 -4.45 4.16 -4.11
C ASP A 24 -3.63 4.50 -2.85
N SER A 25 -4.20 4.26 -1.68
CA SER A 25 -3.54 4.51 -0.39
C SER A 25 -2.35 3.58 -0.18
N ILE A 26 -2.45 2.31 -0.60
CA ILE A 26 -1.34 1.34 -0.63
C ILE A 26 -0.24 1.80 -1.60
N ILE A 27 -0.60 2.24 -2.80
CA ILE A 27 0.35 2.75 -3.79
C ILE A 27 1.08 3.99 -3.27
N ASN A 28 0.37 4.89 -2.59
CA ASN A 28 0.97 6.08 -1.99
C ASN A 28 1.92 5.70 -0.85
N ALA A 29 1.55 4.77 0.04
CA ALA A 29 2.45 4.27 1.08
C ALA A 29 3.75 3.67 0.49
N LEU A 30 3.65 2.97 -0.64
CA LEU A 30 4.82 2.47 -1.37
C LEU A 30 5.67 3.62 -1.95
N LYS A 31 5.04 4.62 -2.56
CA LYS A 31 5.73 5.79 -3.13
C LYS A 31 6.46 6.60 -2.06
N ASP A 32 5.88 6.69 -0.87
CA ASP A 32 6.47 7.40 0.26
C ASP A 32 7.55 6.57 0.97
N GLY A 33 7.77 5.31 0.58
CA GLY A 33 8.65 4.39 1.30
C GLY A 33 8.16 4.12 2.73
N ASN A 34 6.87 4.26 2.99
CA ASN A 34 6.28 4.18 4.33
C ASN A 34 5.77 2.77 4.63
N ALA A 35 6.67 1.89 5.08
CA ALA A 35 6.32 0.52 5.47
C ALA A 35 5.34 0.45 6.66
N GLU A 36 5.33 1.45 7.54
CA GLU A 36 4.35 1.54 8.64
C GLU A 36 2.94 1.67 8.10
N GLN A 37 2.72 2.66 7.23
CA GLN A 37 1.42 2.89 6.60
C GLN A 37 1.00 1.69 5.74
N LEU A 38 1.92 1.11 4.98
CA LEU A 38 1.65 -0.08 4.18
C LEU A 38 1.20 -1.27 5.05
N SER A 39 1.82 -1.47 6.22
CA SER A 39 1.48 -2.56 7.12
C SER A 39 0.07 -2.46 7.72
N GLN A 40 -0.56 -1.29 7.69
CA GLN A 40 -1.95 -1.12 8.12
C GLN A 40 -2.91 -1.94 7.27
N TYR A 41 -2.58 -2.14 6.00
CA TYR A 41 -3.36 -2.91 5.02
C TYR A 41 -3.05 -4.41 5.07
N PHE A 42 -2.14 -4.88 5.92
CA PHE A 42 -1.88 -6.30 6.05
C PHE A 42 -3.08 -7.03 6.63
N ASP A 43 -3.36 -8.20 6.07
CA ASP A 43 -4.19 -9.20 6.70
C ASP A 43 -3.57 -9.67 8.02
N ASN A 44 -4.38 -10.32 8.87
CA ASN A 44 -3.89 -10.87 10.14
C ASN A 44 -2.79 -11.91 9.93
N ILE A 45 -2.85 -12.64 8.82
CA ILE A 45 -1.90 -13.65 8.40
C ILE A 45 -1.60 -13.44 6.90
N LEU A 46 -0.34 -13.37 6.52
CA LEU A 46 0.09 -13.19 5.14
C LEU A 46 1.39 -13.94 4.82
N ASP A 47 1.61 -14.20 3.54
CA ASP A 47 2.85 -14.79 3.04
C ASP A 47 3.88 -13.69 2.72
N VAL A 48 5.14 -13.92 3.09
CA VAL A 48 6.22 -12.94 2.91
C VAL A 48 7.40 -13.59 2.21
N LYS A 49 7.82 -13.01 1.10
CA LYS A 49 9.03 -13.38 0.36
C LYS A 49 9.93 -12.16 0.21
N LEU A 50 11.15 -12.25 0.74
CA LEU A 50 12.20 -11.24 0.56
C LEU A 50 13.28 -11.71 -0.44
N PRO A 51 14.10 -10.79 -0.97
CA PRO A 51 15.19 -11.12 -1.87
C PRO A 51 16.12 -12.17 -1.25
N GLU A 52 16.55 -13.16 -2.05
CA GLU A 52 17.51 -14.20 -1.65
C GLU A 52 17.07 -15.11 -0.48
N LYS A 53 15.78 -15.07 -0.10
CA LYS A 53 15.36 -15.54 1.23
C LYS A 53 14.27 -16.62 1.39
N ASP A 54 13.93 -17.51 0.46
CA ASP A 54 12.72 -18.38 0.59
C ASP A 54 11.39 -17.66 0.97
N GLU A 55 10.26 -18.29 0.68
CA GLU A 55 8.95 -17.73 1.04
C GLU A 55 8.52 -18.26 2.40
N ILE A 56 8.20 -17.36 3.32
CA ILE A 56 7.68 -17.69 4.63
C ILE A 56 6.17 -17.56 4.58
N LYS A 57 5.46 -18.67 4.80
CA LYS A 57 4.01 -18.73 4.77
C LYS A 57 3.40 -18.42 6.13
N ASN A 58 2.18 -17.89 6.12
CA ASN A 58 1.36 -17.66 7.31
C ASN A 58 2.03 -16.81 8.41
N VAL A 59 2.72 -15.74 8.02
CA VAL A 59 3.33 -14.79 8.96
C VAL A 59 2.25 -13.92 9.59
N GLY A 60 2.30 -13.71 10.90
CA GLY A 60 1.36 -12.80 11.57
C GLY A 60 1.61 -11.33 11.22
N LYS A 61 0.55 -10.52 11.14
CA LYS A 61 0.59 -9.09 10.76
C LYS A 61 1.74 -8.30 11.39
N ASN A 62 1.91 -8.39 12.71
CA ASN A 62 2.94 -7.63 13.43
C ASN A 62 4.35 -8.05 13.00
N GLN A 63 4.59 -9.36 12.86
CA GLN A 63 5.88 -9.89 12.45
C GLN A 63 6.19 -9.50 11.00
N ALA A 64 5.22 -9.63 10.09
CA ALA A 64 5.36 -9.18 8.72
C ALA A 64 5.63 -7.67 8.63
N GLY A 65 4.95 -6.87 9.46
CA GLY A 65 5.16 -5.43 9.58
C GLY A 65 6.59 -5.08 10.01
N ILE A 66 7.10 -5.74 11.06
CA ILE A 66 8.49 -5.57 11.51
C ILE A 66 9.46 -5.96 10.39
N THR A 67 9.26 -7.13 9.78
CA THR A 67 10.11 -7.63 8.69
C THR A 67 10.17 -6.66 7.51
N LEU A 68 9.02 -6.09 7.10
CA LEU A 68 8.98 -5.15 5.98
C LEU A 68 9.60 -3.79 6.34
N LYS A 69 9.35 -3.28 7.55
CA LYS A 69 9.97 -2.04 8.04
C LYS A 69 11.49 -2.14 8.07
N SER A 70 12.03 -3.24 8.59
CA SER A 70 13.47 -3.51 8.56
C SER A 70 13.99 -3.55 7.12
N PHE A 71 13.32 -4.26 6.21
CA PHE A 71 13.73 -4.30 4.81
C PHE A 71 13.76 -2.89 4.16
N PHE A 72 12.75 -2.06 4.40
CA PHE A 72 12.68 -0.71 3.86
C PHE A 72 13.79 0.19 4.43
N ALA A 73 14.05 0.10 5.73
CA ALA A 73 15.10 0.85 6.40
C ALA A 73 16.50 0.44 5.92
N ASP A 74 16.80 -0.86 5.92
CA ASP A 74 18.11 -1.42 5.54
C ASP A 74 18.47 -1.08 4.09
N ASN A 75 17.47 -1.08 3.20
CA ASN A 75 17.66 -0.79 1.78
C ASN A 75 17.42 0.68 1.42
N LYS A 76 17.00 1.51 2.38
CA LYS A 76 16.64 2.92 2.18
C LYS A 76 15.64 3.09 1.02
N VAL A 77 14.55 2.30 1.07
CA VAL A 77 13.45 2.39 0.11
C VAL A 77 12.76 3.74 0.28
N LYS A 78 12.63 4.50 -0.82
CA LYS A 78 12.15 5.90 -0.80
C LYS A 78 11.20 6.23 -1.95
N GLY A 79 10.78 5.23 -2.70
CA GLY A 79 10.01 5.43 -3.91
C GLY A 79 9.44 4.12 -4.45
N PHE A 80 8.44 4.26 -5.31
CA PHE A 80 7.80 3.16 -5.99
C PHE A 80 7.31 3.59 -7.38
N GLU A 81 7.59 2.76 -8.36
CA GLU A 81 7.07 2.90 -9.72
C GLU A 81 6.06 1.78 -9.99
N LEU A 82 4.79 2.15 -10.19
CA LEU A 82 3.73 1.20 -10.49
C LEU A 82 3.92 0.63 -11.89
N SER A 83 3.97 -0.70 -11.99
CA SER A 83 4.01 -1.41 -13.28
C SER A 83 2.64 -1.94 -13.68
N SER A 84 1.85 -2.48 -12.74
CA SER A 84 0.51 -3.00 -13.02
C SER A 84 -0.36 -2.96 -11.77
N GLN A 85 -1.63 -2.64 -11.96
CA GLN A 85 -2.70 -2.80 -10.98
C GLN A 85 -3.85 -3.50 -11.70
N ARG A 86 -4.14 -4.75 -11.33
CA ARG A 86 -5.19 -5.54 -11.98
C ARG A 86 -5.92 -6.43 -11.00
N GLU A 87 -7.18 -6.72 -11.29
CA GLU A 87 -7.97 -7.67 -10.52
C GLU A 87 -8.25 -8.92 -11.37
N MET A 88 -8.10 -10.10 -10.77
CA MET A 88 -8.38 -11.38 -11.42
C MET A 88 -8.95 -12.36 -10.39
N GLY A 89 -10.14 -12.89 -10.66
CA GLY A 89 -10.78 -13.87 -9.78
C GLY A 89 -10.98 -13.40 -8.34
N GLY A 90 -11.34 -12.13 -8.14
CA GLY A 90 -11.52 -11.52 -6.81
C GLY A 90 -10.23 -11.30 -6.02
N THR A 91 -9.07 -11.41 -6.68
CA THR A 91 -7.76 -11.08 -6.11
C THR A 91 -7.16 -9.92 -6.88
N MET A 92 -6.81 -8.85 -6.17
CA MET A 92 -6.11 -7.71 -6.74
C MET A 92 -4.60 -7.92 -6.64
N TYR A 93 -3.91 -7.57 -7.73
CA TYR A 93 -2.46 -7.62 -7.87
C TYR A 93 -1.95 -6.22 -8.12
N ILE A 94 -1.02 -5.77 -7.26
CA ILE A 94 -0.23 -4.55 -7.49
C ILE A 94 1.21 -4.99 -7.68
N THR A 95 1.80 -4.63 -8.81
CA THR A 95 3.21 -4.90 -9.10
C THR A 95 3.94 -3.63 -9.49
N GLY A 96 5.24 -3.59 -9.20
CA GLY A 96 6.07 -2.45 -9.57
C GLY A 96 7.49 -2.59 -9.05
N LYS A 97 8.21 -1.47 -9.05
CA LYS A 97 9.59 -1.40 -8.61
C LYS A 97 9.73 -0.49 -7.40
N LEU A 98 10.25 -1.04 -6.31
CA LEU A 98 10.72 -0.24 -5.18
C LEU A 98 12.04 0.43 -5.55
N GLN A 99 12.11 1.74 -5.36
CA GLN A 99 13.32 2.54 -5.53
C GLN A 99 14.08 2.59 -4.20
N ALA A 100 15.17 1.84 -4.12
CA ALA A 100 16.08 1.81 -2.96
C ALA A 100 17.42 2.48 -3.30
N ALA A 101 18.26 2.73 -2.30
CA ALA A 101 19.50 3.48 -2.50
C ALA A 101 20.53 2.77 -3.39
N ALA A 102 20.70 1.46 -3.24
CA ALA A 102 21.71 0.70 -3.96
C ALA A 102 21.19 0.08 -5.27
N LYS A 103 19.96 -0.45 -5.24
CA LYS A 103 19.30 -1.08 -6.39
C LYS A 103 17.79 -0.99 -6.25
N SER A 104 17.08 -1.25 -7.35
CA SER A 104 15.62 -1.38 -7.33
C SER A 104 15.22 -2.83 -7.07
N TYR A 105 14.06 -3.02 -6.45
CA TYR A 105 13.48 -4.35 -6.19
C TYR A 105 12.13 -4.49 -6.85
N ASN A 106 11.83 -5.65 -7.45
CA ASN A 106 10.50 -5.91 -7.95
C ASN A 106 9.61 -6.32 -6.79
N ILE A 107 8.49 -5.64 -6.61
CA ILE A 107 7.47 -5.98 -5.61
C ILE A 107 6.20 -6.47 -6.28
N THR A 108 5.59 -7.49 -5.69
CA THR A 108 4.24 -7.96 -5.99
C THR A 108 3.45 -8.04 -4.69
N LEU A 109 2.32 -7.36 -4.66
CA LEU A 109 1.31 -7.46 -3.60
C LEU A 109 0.11 -8.22 -4.14
N MET A 110 -0.36 -9.20 -3.37
CA MET A 110 -1.65 -9.85 -3.59
C MET A 110 -2.60 -9.43 -2.50
N MET A 111 -3.81 -9.05 -2.89
CA MET A 111 -4.81 -8.51 -1.99
C MET A 111 -6.17 -9.14 -2.25
N LYS A 112 -6.95 -9.31 -1.20
CA LYS A 112 -8.34 -9.75 -1.30
C LYS A 112 -9.23 -8.79 -0.56
N SER A 113 -10.44 -8.59 -1.07
CA SER A 113 -11.51 -7.91 -0.35
C SER A 113 -11.89 -8.74 0.88
N LYS A 114 -11.89 -8.11 2.06
CA LYS A 114 -12.42 -8.66 3.31
C LYS A 114 -13.38 -7.64 3.91
N ALA A 115 -14.67 -7.98 3.88
CA ALA A 115 -15.76 -7.05 4.18
C ALA A 115 -15.58 -5.75 3.36
N ASP A 116 -15.38 -4.62 4.03
CA ASP A 116 -15.31 -3.30 3.41
C ASP A 116 -13.87 -2.79 3.15
N LYS A 117 -12.85 -3.66 3.29
CA LYS A 117 -11.45 -3.27 3.08
C LYS A 117 -10.66 -4.26 2.23
N MET A 118 -9.68 -3.74 1.50
CA MET A 118 -8.65 -4.54 0.85
C MET A 118 -7.60 -4.96 1.87
N ALA A 119 -7.27 -6.26 1.91
CA ALA A 119 -6.24 -6.79 2.77
C ALA A 119 -5.12 -7.44 1.95
N ILE A 120 -3.87 -7.06 2.23
CA ILE A 120 -2.68 -7.66 1.64
C ILE A 120 -2.46 -9.03 2.28
N ILE A 121 -2.50 -10.08 1.46
CA ILE A 121 -2.31 -11.48 1.84
C ILE A 121 -0.97 -12.05 1.40
N THR A 122 -0.26 -11.35 0.50
CA THR A 122 1.10 -11.73 0.09
C THR A 122 1.92 -10.49 -0.21
N VAL A 123 3.15 -10.46 0.31
CA VAL A 123 4.19 -9.51 -0.07
C VAL A 123 5.36 -10.29 -0.63
N ARG A 124 5.70 -10.07 -1.91
CA ARG A 124 6.85 -10.68 -2.55
C ARG A 124 7.77 -9.61 -3.11
N ILE A 125 9.02 -9.61 -2.67
CA ILE A 125 10.08 -8.71 -3.12
C ILE A 125 11.24 -9.56 -3.64
N ASN A 126 11.70 -9.26 -4.86
CA ASN A 126 12.84 -9.90 -5.51
C ASN A 126 13.88 -8.87 -5.95
#